data_AF-A0A7C1CS18-F1
#
_entry.id   AF-A0A7C1CS18-F1
#
_cell.length_a   1.000
_cell.length_b   1.000
_cell.length_c   1.000
_cell.angle_alpha   90.00
_cell.angle_beta   90.00
_cell.angle_gamma   90.00
#
_symmetry.space_group_name_H-M   'P 1'
#
loop_
_entity.id
_entity.type
_entity.pdbx_description
1 polymer ?
#
loop_
_entity_poly.entity_id
_entity_poly.type
_entity_poly.pdbx_seq_one_letter_code
_entity_poly.pdbx_strand_id
1 'polypeptide(L)'
;MKKVYLLLAFLISANIYAQDIQKGNRIPSTYDRNSITVFYMKFPGENHASEVEAKFQKIRLTDKYYDNSLNYLVFEAPFSRGDASVVPTKAIESFLMQKGVSKSIVSKWYNRKDDGSMDLDLIFDRGTFNATDAQYIKAQATKRGENILKDYGNRLIEKSYILVLDYQNVLNMREAKVEKMKGWKATVNGYLYKIKYKEETQNVLYDCWIYPEDSPEVRNEKIKKFKELNIPIEFVTQTVVYVTASQPTEDTQLGKLIKQKTEEQLLEELVQKGYDESLYYLEMKHEDFMVKTTIHQVRPIRAKIGLKEGLKCDHRYFAYEYVYNEKTNSVEPHFRGVIRATSKIVDNRQVAKGDMPTSQFYQTAGRRLREGYLLRQQNDLGLDLLLGYEAGEVGGAYGRIDARMGRYVGIKALFVYVEGGVQAKNYDIGYSTYEGVVFLHYGAGLAKGFMLTRNLELRPYIGLGQEQASHSDFDDGSLKVLYLKAGANLALNLKHNIQLMGGIGSYSFIGNAEDDNGDTGLVWDEKFTNRKGAATMFGIKFMF
;
A
#
# COMPACT_ATOMS: atom_id res chain seq x y z
N MET A 1 -30.53 -9.60 29.03
CA MET A 1 -29.30 -10.26 28.51
C MET A 1 -29.54 -10.87 27.12
N LYS A 2 -29.28 -10.11 26.05
CA LYS A 2 -29.07 -10.62 24.68
C LYS A 2 -27.64 -10.24 24.33
N LYS A 3 -26.82 -11.23 23.97
CA LYS A 3 -25.42 -11.05 23.59
C LYS A 3 -25.35 -10.20 22.32
N VAL A 4 -25.11 -8.90 22.47
CA VAL A 4 -24.64 -8.05 21.38
C VAL A 4 -23.19 -8.45 21.13
N TYR A 5 -22.97 -9.25 20.09
CA TYR A 5 -21.62 -9.51 19.60
C TYR A 5 -21.11 -8.22 18.96
N LEU A 6 -20.41 -7.40 19.74
CA LEU A 6 -19.55 -6.36 19.20
C LEU A 6 -18.36 -7.07 18.54
N LEU A 7 -18.51 -7.34 17.25
CA LEU A 7 -17.54 -8.05 16.44
C LEU A 7 -16.41 -7.08 16.06
N LEU A 8 -15.64 -6.63 17.06
CA LEU A 8 -14.37 -5.94 16.88
C LEU A 8 -13.22 -6.94 17.08
N ALA A 9 -13.27 -8.05 16.34
CA ALA A 9 -12.15 -8.99 16.26
C ALA A 9 -11.10 -8.44 15.28
N PHE A 10 -10.44 -7.34 15.64
CA PHE A 10 -9.14 -7.00 15.07
C PHE A 10 -8.11 -7.92 15.74
N LEU A 11 -7.97 -9.14 15.22
CA LEU A 11 -6.76 -9.94 15.41
C LEU A 11 -5.62 -9.25 14.68
N ILE A 12 -5.14 -8.15 15.25
CA ILE A 12 -3.85 -7.58 14.94
C ILE A 12 -2.84 -8.52 15.62
N SER A 13 -2.57 -9.67 15.00
CA SER A 13 -1.24 -10.24 15.07
C SER A 13 -0.33 -9.32 14.25
N ALA A 14 -0.13 -8.09 14.74
CA ALA A 14 1.05 -7.33 14.38
C ALA A 14 2.20 -8.16 14.93
N ASN A 15 2.75 -9.01 14.07
CA ASN A 15 4.19 -9.11 14.05
C ASN A 15 4.66 -7.66 13.89
N ILE A 16 4.99 -7.02 15.01
CA ILE A 16 5.68 -5.74 15.05
C ILE A 16 7.07 -6.04 14.49
N TYR A 17 7.14 -6.29 13.19
CA TYR A 17 8.37 -6.11 12.46
C TYR A 17 8.58 -4.61 12.49
N ALA A 18 9.35 -4.16 13.49
CA ALA A 18 10.11 -2.93 13.32
C ALA A 18 10.69 -3.03 11.90
N GLN A 19 10.37 -2.06 11.03
CA GLN A 19 10.98 -2.04 9.71
C GLN A 19 12.47 -1.83 9.93
N ASP A 20 13.21 -2.94 10.00
CA ASP A 20 14.62 -2.93 10.31
C ASP A 20 15.33 -2.09 9.26
N ILE A 21 15.97 -1.02 9.73
CA ILE A 21 16.93 -0.29 8.91
C ILE A 21 18.08 -1.27 8.70
N GLN A 22 18.05 -2.00 7.58
CA GLN A 22 19.10 -2.96 7.22
C GLN A 22 20.46 -2.27 7.33
N LYS A 23 21.21 -2.61 8.38
CA LYS A 23 22.63 -2.29 8.50
C LYS A 23 23.39 -3.36 7.73
N GLY A 24 24.22 -2.95 6.78
CA GLY A 24 25.32 -3.80 6.29
C GLY A 24 25.33 -4.10 4.78
N ASN A 25 24.24 -3.88 4.04
CA ASN A 25 24.25 -4.07 2.58
C ASN A 25 24.22 -2.73 1.84
N ARG A 26 25.10 -2.57 0.84
CA ARG A 26 25.11 -1.42 -0.07
C ARG A 26 23.75 -1.37 -0.78
N ILE A 27 22.94 -0.34 -0.50
CA ILE A 27 21.72 -0.10 -1.28
C ILE A 27 22.18 0.28 -2.70
N PRO A 28 21.67 -0.35 -3.77
CA PRO A 28 21.98 0.04 -5.13
C PRO A 28 21.63 1.52 -5.34
N SER A 29 22.47 2.25 -6.07
CA SER A 29 22.19 3.66 -6.41
C SER A 29 21.32 3.79 -7.67
N THR A 30 21.21 2.72 -8.45
CA THR A 30 20.39 2.65 -9.66
C THR A 30 19.09 1.90 -9.42
N TYR A 31 18.01 2.39 -10.01
CA TYR A 31 16.73 1.69 -10.10
C TYR A 31 16.50 1.31 -11.55
N ASP A 32 16.39 0.00 -11.81
CA ASP A 32 16.01 -0.53 -13.11
C ASP A 32 14.56 -1.00 -13.03
N ARG A 33 13.80 -0.64 -14.05
CA ARG A 33 12.38 -0.93 -14.13
C ARG A 33 12.15 -2.40 -14.38
N ASN A 34 11.40 -3.02 -13.47
CA ASN A 34 10.98 -4.40 -13.60
C ASN A 34 9.92 -4.56 -14.70
N SER A 35 9.84 -5.76 -15.26
CA SER A 35 8.72 -6.20 -16.08
C SER A 35 7.84 -7.15 -15.30
N ILE A 36 6.53 -7.09 -15.51
CA ILE A 36 5.59 -7.95 -14.82
C ILE A 36 4.62 -8.61 -15.79
N THR A 37 4.38 -9.90 -15.57
CA THR A 37 3.29 -10.68 -16.18
C THR A 37 2.37 -11.08 -15.05
N VAL A 38 1.07 -10.80 -15.18
CA VAL A 38 0.09 -10.99 -14.10
C VAL A 38 -0.91 -12.06 -14.50
N PHE A 39 -1.17 -13.01 -13.61
CA PHE A 39 -2.21 -14.02 -13.79
C PHE A 39 -3.18 -14.04 -12.60
N TYR A 40 -4.43 -14.39 -12.88
CA TYR A 40 -5.37 -14.87 -11.89
C TYR A 40 -5.41 -16.40 -11.93
N MET A 41 -5.13 -17.01 -10.78
CA MET A 41 -5.29 -18.44 -10.56
C MET A 41 -6.71 -18.70 -10.06
N LYS A 42 -7.57 -19.17 -10.96
CA LYS A 42 -8.97 -19.49 -10.66
C LYS A 42 -9.06 -20.86 -10.00
N PHE A 43 -9.70 -20.93 -8.84
CA PHE A 43 -10.07 -22.21 -8.21
C PHE A 43 -11.51 -22.54 -8.61
N PRO A 44 -11.76 -23.58 -9.44
CA PRO A 44 -13.11 -23.94 -9.84
C PRO A 44 -13.97 -24.32 -8.64
N GLY A 45 -15.24 -23.88 -8.63
CA GLY A 45 -16.20 -24.18 -7.57
C GLY A 45 -16.13 -23.27 -6.33
N GLU A 46 -15.15 -22.36 -6.25
CA GLU A 46 -15.11 -21.34 -5.20
C GLU A 46 -16.13 -20.23 -5.44
N ASN A 47 -16.63 -19.65 -4.35
CA ASN A 47 -17.62 -18.57 -4.39
C ASN A 47 -17.10 -17.40 -5.24
N HIS A 48 -17.96 -16.94 -6.15
CA HIS A 48 -17.75 -15.77 -7.01
C HIS A 48 -16.52 -15.84 -7.94
N ALA A 49 -15.91 -17.02 -8.14
CA ALA A 49 -14.68 -17.17 -8.90
C ALA A 49 -14.84 -16.79 -10.39
N SER A 50 -16.00 -17.09 -10.99
CA SER A 50 -16.30 -16.73 -12.39
C SER A 50 -16.56 -15.23 -12.56
N GLU A 51 -17.18 -14.59 -11.56
CA GLU A 51 -17.39 -13.15 -11.54
C GLU A 51 -16.07 -12.41 -11.39
N VAL A 52 -15.16 -12.91 -10.52
CA VAL A 52 -13.79 -12.38 -10.39
C VAL A 52 -13.03 -12.52 -11.70
N GLU A 53 -13.07 -13.70 -12.36
CA GLU A 53 -12.45 -13.92 -13.67
C GLU A 53 -12.90 -12.87 -14.70
N ALA A 54 -14.22 -12.64 -14.81
CA ALA A 54 -14.78 -11.69 -15.76
C ALA A 54 -14.33 -10.25 -15.51
N LYS A 55 -14.08 -9.87 -14.25
CA LYS A 55 -13.52 -8.55 -13.90
C LYS A 55 -12.00 -8.51 -14.04
N PHE A 56 -11.30 -9.63 -13.80
CA PHE A 56 -9.84 -9.71 -13.88
C PHE A 56 -9.32 -9.43 -15.29
N GLN A 57 -10.06 -9.86 -16.32
CA GLN A 57 -9.70 -9.55 -17.71
C GLN A 57 -9.70 -8.04 -18.04
N LYS A 58 -10.27 -7.20 -17.16
CA LYS A 58 -10.40 -5.75 -17.33
C LYS A 58 -9.45 -4.94 -16.44
N ILE A 59 -8.54 -5.60 -15.69
CA ILE A 59 -7.63 -4.88 -14.80
C ILE A 59 -6.76 -3.89 -15.58
N ARG A 60 -6.48 -2.76 -14.94
CA ARG A 60 -5.54 -1.76 -15.45
C ARG A 60 -4.19 -2.02 -14.82
N LEU A 61 -3.23 -2.41 -15.65
CA LEU A 61 -1.86 -2.60 -15.21
C LEU A 61 -1.19 -1.25 -14.93
N THR A 62 -0.28 -1.24 -13.97
CA THR A 62 0.42 -0.02 -13.58
C THR A 62 1.49 0.39 -14.59
N ASP A 63 1.55 1.68 -14.88
CA ASP A 63 2.62 2.32 -15.67
C ASP A 63 3.98 2.34 -14.95
N LYS A 64 4.11 1.75 -13.76
CA LYS A 64 5.39 1.62 -13.06
C LYS A 64 6.27 0.51 -13.64
N TYR A 65 5.67 -0.58 -14.12
CA TYR A 65 6.40 -1.76 -14.62
C TYR A 65 6.23 -1.89 -16.13
N TYR A 66 7.14 -2.58 -16.79
CA TYR A 66 6.90 -2.97 -18.18
C TYR A 66 5.89 -4.10 -18.25
N ASP A 67 4.95 -3.98 -19.17
CA ASP A 67 3.90 -4.97 -19.35
C ASP A 67 4.39 -6.16 -20.20
N ASN A 68 4.52 -7.32 -19.56
CA ASN A 68 4.80 -8.60 -20.19
C ASN A 68 3.60 -9.55 -20.17
N SER A 69 2.38 -8.99 -20.11
CA SER A 69 1.15 -9.78 -20.20
C SER A 69 1.11 -10.62 -21.48
N LEU A 70 0.60 -11.84 -21.33
CA LEU A 70 0.34 -12.78 -22.41
C LEU A 70 -1.13 -12.67 -22.84
N ASN A 71 -1.49 -13.37 -23.93
CA ASN A 71 -2.85 -13.33 -24.49
C ASN A 71 -3.93 -13.90 -23.56
N TYR A 72 -3.53 -14.57 -22.48
CA TYR A 72 -4.40 -15.08 -21.44
C TYR A 72 -3.91 -14.54 -20.09
N LEU A 73 -4.86 -14.17 -19.23
CA LEU A 73 -4.60 -13.63 -17.89
C LEU A 73 -5.09 -14.57 -16.78
N VAL A 74 -5.72 -15.68 -17.14
CA VAL A 74 -6.40 -16.58 -16.19
C VAL A 74 -6.03 -18.01 -16.49
N PHE A 75 -5.81 -18.80 -15.44
CA PHE A 75 -5.65 -20.25 -15.54
C PHE A 75 -6.29 -20.96 -14.33
N GLU A 76 -6.71 -22.21 -14.52
CA GLU A 76 -7.26 -23.03 -13.43
C GLU A 76 -6.16 -23.52 -12.50
N ALA A 77 -6.43 -23.44 -11.19
CA ALA A 77 -5.48 -23.82 -10.15
C ALA A 77 -4.99 -25.26 -10.33
N PRO A 78 -3.67 -25.51 -10.28
CA PRO A 78 -3.11 -26.85 -10.46
C PRO A 78 -3.25 -27.73 -9.20
N PHE A 79 -3.98 -27.28 -8.18
CA PHE A 79 -4.19 -27.96 -6.92
C PHE A 79 -5.49 -27.49 -6.25
N SER A 80 -5.98 -28.27 -5.29
CA SER A 80 -7.14 -27.94 -4.46
C SER A 80 -6.71 -27.23 -3.17
N ARG A 81 -7.52 -26.30 -2.67
CA ARG A 81 -7.27 -25.69 -1.36
C ARG A 81 -7.39 -26.72 -0.24
N GLY A 82 -6.56 -26.57 0.79
CA GLY A 82 -6.59 -27.44 1.97
C GLY A 82 -5.89 -28.79 1.79
N ASP A 83 -5.40 -29.10 0.59
CA ASP A 83 -4.54 -30.26 0.39
C ASP A 83 -3.17 -30.04 1.04
N ALA A 84 -2.95 -30.66 2.19
CA ALA A 84 -1.72 -30.56 2.97
C ALA A 84 -0.50 -31.22 2.27
N SER A 85 -0.72 -32.06 1.26
CA SER A 85 0.35 -32.69 0.49
C SER A 85 0.97 -31.75 -0.55
N VAL A 86 0.27 -30.66 -0.89
CA VAL A 86 0.70 -29.70 -1.91
C VAL A 86 1.40 -28.51 -1.28
N VAL A 87 2.57 -28.17 -1.82
CA VAL A 87 3.22 -26.88 -1.58
C VAL A 87 2.81 -25.92 -2.70
N PRO A 88 1.91 -24.93 -2.45
CA PRO A 88 1.35 -24.08 -3.51
C PRO A 88 2.41 -23.42 -4.37
N THR A 89 3.48 -22.91 -3.75
CA THR A 89 4.56 -22.23 -4.46
C THR A 89 5.26 -23.13 -5.47
N LYS A 90 5.39 -24.43 -5.18
CA LYS A 90 6.00 -25.42 -6.08
C LYS A 90 5.03 -25.92 -7.14
N ALA A 91 3.77 -26.16 -6.79
CA ALA A 91 2.75 -26.55 -7.76
C ALA A 91 2.54 -25.49 -8.84
N ILE A 92 2.47 -24.21 -8.46
CA ILE A 92 2.38 -23.07 -9.39
C ILE A 92 3.66 -22.99 -10.23
N GLU A 93 4.85 -23.11 -9.62
CA GLU A 93 6.14 -23.10 -10.33
C GLU A 93 6.16 -24.16 -11.44
N SER A 94 5.86 -25.42 -11.10
CA SER A 94 5.79 -26.53 -12.05
C SER A 94 4.77 -26.30 -13.16
N PHE A 95 3.60 -25.76 -12.83
CA PHE A 95 2.57 -25.44 -13.81
C PHE A 95 3.04 -24.36 -14.80
N LEU A 96 3.59 -23.24 -14.31
CA LEU A 96 4.10 -22.15 -15.15
C LEU A 96 5.23 -22.64 -16.08
N MET A 97 6.10 -23.51 -15.57
CA MET A 97 7.18 -24.14 -16.34
C MET A 97 6.63 -25.08 -17.42
N GLN A 98 5.67 -25.95 -17.07
CA GLN A 98 5.04 -26.87 -18.02
C GLN A 98 4.31 -26.13 -19.14
N LYS A 99 3.66 -25.00 -18.82
CA LYS A 99 2.99 -24.13 -19.80
C LYS A 99 3.95 -23.26 -20.60
N GLY A 100 5.24 -23.26 -20.27
CA GLY A 100 6.26 -22.48 -20.98
C GLY A 100 6.13 -20.97 -20.81
N VAL A 101 5.55 -20.50 -19.69
CA VAL A 101 5.27 -19.07 -19.45
C VAL A 101 6.53 -18.22 -19.51
N SER A 102 7.63 -18.68 -18.90
CA SER A 102 8.92 -17.99 -18.94
C SER A 102 9.48 -17.86 -20.36
N LYS A 103 9.37 -18.91 -21.17
CA LYS A 103 9.73 -18.90 -22.59
C LYS A 103 8.86 -17.91 -23.38
N SER A 104 7.55 -17.85 -23.13
CA SER A 104 6.67 -16.86 -23.77
C SER A 104 7.04 -15.42 -23.41
N ILE A 105 7.42 -15.17 -22.16
CA ILE A 105 7.88 -13.84 -21.72
C ILE A 105 9.20 -13.46 -22.40
N VAL A 106 10.16 -14.38 -22.48
CA VAL A 106 11.41 -14.13 -23.21
C VAL A 106 11.15 -13.97 -24.71
N SER A 107 10.23 -14.73 -25.30
CA SER A 107 9.80 -14.54 -26.70
C SER A 107 9.31 -13.13 -26.95
N LYS A 108 8.53 -12.57 -26.02
CA LYS A 108 8.03 -11.19 -26.09
C LYS A 108 9.18 -10.17 -26.07
N TRP A 109 10.17 -10.36 -25.20
CA TRP A 109 11.37 -9.48 -25.15
C TRP A 109 12.10 -9.39 -26.49
N TYR A 110 12.19 -10.50 -27.21
CA TYR A 110 12.88 -10.60 -28.50
C TYR A 110 11.94 -10.43 -29.71
N ASN A 111 10.74 -9.89 -29.50
CA ASN A 111 9.72 -9.66 -30.53
C ASN A 111 9.54 -10.86 -31.47
N ARG A 112 9.57 -12.07 -30.88
CA ARG A 112 9.61 -13.31 -31.64
C ARG A 112 8.31 -13.48 -32.44
N LYS A 113 8.44 -13.65 -33.77
CA LYS A 113 7.33 -13.86 -34.70
C LYS A 113 7.00 -15.35 -34.88
N ASP A 114 5.83 -15.61 -35.47
CA ASP A 114 5.34 -16.97 -35.75
C ASP A 114 6.28 -17.76 -36.66
N ASP A 115 6.98 -17.07 -37.56
CA ASP A 115 7.87 -17.67 -38.57
C ASP A 115 9.23 -18.12 -38.02
N GLY A 116 9.55 -17.81 -36.76
CA GLY A 116 10.89 -18.09 -36.25
C GLY A 116 11.73 -16.86 -35.90
N SER A 117 11.51 -15.74 -36.59
CA SER A 117 12.37 -14.57 -36.54
C SER A 117 12.22 -13.78 -35.23
N MET A 118 13.29 -13.07 -34.86
CA MET A 118 13.42 -12.27 -33.64
C MET A 118 14.11 -10.95 -33.97
N ASP A 119 13.91 -9.94 -33.13
CA ASP A 119 14.62 -8.67 -33.18
C ASP A 119 14.87 -8.12 -31.77
N LEU A 120 15.57 -6.99 -31.68
CA LEU A 120 15.98 -6.36 -30.41
C LEU A 120 15.22 -5.06 -30.14
N ASP A 121 14.20 -4.72 -30.92
CA ASP A 121 13.58 -3.39 -30.89
C ASP A 121 12.97 -3.11 -29.51
N LEU A 122 12.24 -4.06 -28.95
CA LEU A 122 11.64 -3.92 -27.62
C LEU A 122 12.71 -3.78 -26.52
N ILE A 123 13.82 -4.51 -26.63
CA ILE A 123 14.95 -4.43 -25.70
C ILE A 123 15.56 -3.02 -25.76
N PHE A 124 15.80 -2.51 -26.97
CA PHE A 124 16.38 -1.19 -27.19
C PHE A 124 15.46 -0.06 -26.71
N ASP A 125 14.17 -0.15 -27.00
CA ASP A 125 13.16 0.82 -26.56
C ASP A 125 13.07 0.86 -25.03
N ARG A 126 13.03 -0.30 -24.38
CA ARG A 126 13.01 -0.37 -22.91
C ARG A 126 14.34 0.06 -22.29
N GLY A 127 15.47 -0.18 -22.96
CA GLY A 127 16.78 0.29 -22.52
C GLY A 127 16.86 1.82 -22.48
N THR A 128 16.46 2.47 -23.58
CA THR A 128 16.42 3.94 -23.68
C THR A 128 15.36 4.55 -22.76
N PHE A 129 14.17 3.97 -22.68
CA PHE A 129 13.13 4.44 -21.77
C PHE A 129 13.53 4.28 -20.31
N ASN A 130 14.20 3.20 -19.91
CA ASN A 130 14.65 3.01 -18.52
C ASN A 130 15.75 4.00 -18.10
N ALA A 131 16.50 4.57 -19.05
CA ALA A 131 17.63 5.42 -18.75
C ALA A 131 17.24 6.67 -17.95
N THR A 132 18.10 7.02 -16.99
CA THR A 132 18.05 8.27 -16.23
C THR A 132 18.78 9.39 -16.96
N ASP A 133 18.53 10.65 -16.58
CA ASP A 133 19.29 11.78 -17.13
C ASP A 133 20.80 11.65 -16.91
N ALA A 134 21.22 11.16 -15.74
CA ALA A 134 22.63 10.95 -15.46
C ALA A 134 23.26 9.93 -16.42
N GLN A 135 22.53 8.86 -16.76
CA GLN A 135 22.97 7.88 -17.75
C GLN A 135 22.97 8.44 -19.17
N TYR A 136 21.94 9.23 -19.54
CA TYR A 136 21.88 9.90 -20.83
C TYR A 136 23.08 10.84 -21.03
N ILE A 137 23.33 11.75 -20.09
CA ILE A 137 24.45 12.70 -20.13
C ILE A 137 25.78 11.95 -20.22
N LYS A 138 25.95 10.88 -19.42
CA LYS A 138 27.15 10.04 -19.47
C LYS A 138 27.31 9.36 -20.83
N ALA A 139 26.23 8.85 -21.43
CA ALA A 139 26.27 8.19 -22.73
C ALA A 139 26.64 9.16 -23.87
N GLN A 140 26.10 10.38 -23.86
CA GLN A 140 26.43 11.43 -24.84
C GLN A 140 27.91 11.84 -24.80
N ALA A 141 28.57 11.70 -23.64
CA ALA A 141 30.01 11.95 -23.51
C ALA A 141 30.89 10.81 -24.06
N THR A 142 30.31 9.71 -24.57
CA THR A 142 31.05 8.56 -25.12
C THR A 142 30.91 8.46 -26.64
N LYS A 143 31.88 7.82 -27.31
CA LYS A 143 31.82 7.54 -28.76
C LYS A 143 30.62 6.68 -29.18
N ARG A 144 30.12 5.81 -28.29
CA ARG A 144 28.98 4.92 -28.58
C ARG A 144 27.62 5.64 -28.47
N GLY A 145 27.57 6.80 -27.80
CA GLY A 145 26.36 7.63 -27.69
C GLY A 145 25.15 6.85 -27.17
N GLU A 146 24.01 7.03 -27.82
CA GLU A 146 22.72 6.42 -27.46
C GLU A 146 22.73 4.89 -27.53
N ASN A 147 23.66 4.27 -28.28
CA ASN A 147 23.74 2.81 -28.35
C ASN A 147 24.08 2.19 -26.98
N ILE A 148 24.76 2.92 -26.09
CA ILE A 148 24.96 2.44 -24.70
C ILE A 148 23.63 2.29 -23.96
N LEU A 149 22.69 3.21 -24.20
CA LEU A 149 21.38 3.17 -23.54
C LEU A 149 20.52 2.02 -24.07
N LYS A 150 20.65 1.70 -25.35
CA LYS A 150 20.00 0.54 -25.96
C LYS A 150 20.49 -0.77 -25.34
N ASP A 151 21.82 -0.91 -25.15
CA ASP A 151 22.41 -2.09 -24.52
C ASP A 151 21.92 -2.32 -23.08
N TYR A 152 21.54 -1.25 -22.37
CA TYR A 152 20.95 -1.35 -21.03
C TYR A 152 19.62 -2.10 -21.01
N GLY A 153 18.99 -2.34 -22.16
CA GLY A 153 17.81 -3.19 -22.26
C GLY A 153 18.08 -4.65 -21.85
N ASN A 154 19.26 -5.19 -22.17
CA ASN A 154 19.55 -6.61 -21.94
C ASN A 154 19.49 -7.00 -20.45
N ARG A 155 19.98 -6.13 -19.56
CA ARG A 155 19.89 -6.33 -18.09
C ARG A 155 18.47 -6.25 -17.54
N LEU A 156 17.50 -5.76 -18.31
CA LEU A 156 16.09 -5.69 -17.88
C LEU A 156 15.36 -7.01 -18.07
N ILE A 157 15.88 -7.91 -18.93
CA ILE A 157 15.26 -9.21 -19.19
C ILE A 157 15.28 -10.06 -17.91
N GLU A 158 16.39 -10.06 -17.16
CA GLU A 158 16.50 -10.72 -15.86
C GLU A 158 15.63 -10.08 -14.76
N LYS A 159 15.08 -8.88 -14.99
CA LYS A 159 14.13 -8.18 -14.12
C LYS A 159 12.67 -8.46 -14.52
N SER A 160 12.42 -9.64 -15.09
CA SER A 160 11.08 -10.11 -15.46
C SER A 160 10.49 -10.97 -14.36
N TYR A 161 9.29 -10.57 -13.89
CA TYR A 161 8.57 -11.23 -12.81
C TYR A 161 7.21 -11.74 -13.29
N ILE A 162 6.76 -12.82 -12.66
CA ILE A 162 5.42 -13.39 -12.83
C ILE A 162 4.70 -13.26 -11.50
N LEU A 163 3.58 -12.54 -11.48
CA LEU A 163 2.72 -12.38 -10.32
C LEU A 163 1.44 -13.19 -10.52
N VAL A 164 1.27 -14.24 -9.73
CA VAL A 164 0.04 -15.05 -9.71
C VAL A 164 -0.82 -14.60 -8.53
N LEU A 165 -2.01 -14.10 -8.82
CA LEU A 165 -2.99 -13.66 -7.84
C LEU A 165 -4.05 -14.73 -7.62
N ASP A 166 -4.39 -14.93 -6.36
CA ASP A 166 -5.38 -15.87 -5.88
C ASP A 166 -6.37 -15.12 -4.96
N TYR A 167 -7.59 -14.94 -5.44
CA TYR A 167 -8.69 -14.33 -4.69
C TYR A 167 -9.41 -15.40 -3.87
N GLN A 168 -9.28 -15.31 -2.55
CA GLN A 168 -9.89 -16.20 -1.56
C GLN A 168 -10.99 -15.49 -0.77
N ASN A 169 -11.94 -16.26 -0.24
CA ASN A 169 -12.99 -15.75 0.65
C ASN A 169 -13.71 -14.52 0.07
N VAL A 170 -14.00 -14.56 -1.22
CA VAL A 170 -14.74 -13.49 -1.90
C VAL A 170 -16.16 -13.54 -1.39
N LEU A 171 -16.59 -12.46 -0.73
CA LEU A 171 -17.92 -12.33 -0.16
C LEU A 171 -18.48 -10.95 -0.48
N ASN A 172 -19.74 -10.89 -0.90
CA ASN A 172 -20.46 -9.62 -0.88
C ASN A 172 -20.80 -9.21 0.57
N MET A 173 -21.16 -7.95 0.79
CA MET A 173 -21.43 -7.42 2.14
C MET A 173 -22.59 -8.14 2.82
N ARG A 174 -23.57 -8.65 2.07
CA ARG A 174 -24.70 -9.43 2.61
C ARG A 174 -24.23 -10.78 3.14
N GLU A 175 -23.45 -11.52 2.36
CA GLU A 175 -22.82 -12.78 2.77
C GLU A 175 -21.87 -12.58 3.96
N ALA A 176 -21.17 -11.45 3.97
CA ALA A 176 -20.32 -11.02 5.07
C ALA A 176 -21.07 -10.58 6.33
N LYS A 177 -22.41 -10.53 6.30
CA LYS A 177 -23.30 -10.06 7.39
C LYS A 177 -23.01 -8.63 7.83
N VAL A 178 -22.65 -7.76 6.88
CA VAL A 178 -22.45 -6.33 7.11
C VAL A 178 -23.70 -5.59 6.66
N GLU A 179 -24.54 -5.21 7.62
CA GLU A 179 -25.78 -4.49 7.36
C GLU A 179 -25.52 -3.09 6.79
N LYS A 180 -26.50 -2.55 6.04
CA LYS A 180 -26.49 -1.17 5.51
C LYS A 180 -25.27 -0.83 4.63
N MET A 181 -24.60 -1.85 4.11
CA MET A 181 -23.45 -1.74 3.21
C MET A 181 -23.67 -2.67 2.00
N LYS A 182 -23.24 -2.22 0.82
CA LYS A 182 -23.13 -3.05 -0.39
C LYS A 182 -21.69 -3.07 -0.88
N GLY A 183 -21.35 -4.07 -1.70
CA GLY A 183 -20.01 -4.27 -2.23
C GLY A 183 -19.38 -5.57 -1.73
N TRP A 184 -18.05 -5.63 -1.72
CA TRP A 184 -17.32 -6.88 -1.63
C TRP A 184 -16.09 -6.81 -0.72
N LYS A 185 -15.70 -7.96 -0.19
CA LYS A 185 -14.42 -8.18 0.48
C LYS A 185 -13.78 -9.48 0.01
N ALA A 186 -12.46 -9.55 0.04
CA ALA A 186 -11.69 -10.74 -0.28
C ALA A 186 -10.32 -10.72 0.41
N THR A 187 -9.70 -11.89 0.52
CA THR A 187 -8.27 -12.04 0.81
C THR A 187 -7.56 -12.37 -0.49
N VAL A 188 -6.51 -11.64 -0.85
CA VAL A 188 -5.73 -11.89 -2.07
C VAL A 188 -4.33 -12.36 -1.70
N ASN A 189 -4.00 -13.55 -2.17
CA ASN A 189 -2.64 -14.09 -2.11
C ASN A 189 -1.93 -13.80 -3.44
N GLY A 190 -0.75 -13.18 -3.35
CA GLY A 190 0.10 -12.91 -4.50
C GLY A 190 1.38 -13.72 -4.41
N TYR A 191 1.63 -14.58 -5.39
CA TYR A 191 2.85 -15.38 -5.52
C TYR A 191 3.75 -14.75 -6.58
N LEU A 192 4.92 -14.28 -6.17
CA LEU A 192 5.88 -13.65 -7.07
C LEU A 192 6.97 -14.64 -7.46
N TYR A 193 7.16 -14.81 -8.76
CA TYR A 193 8.26 -15.56 -9.36
C TYR A 193 9.14 -14.64 -10.19
N LYS A 194 10.40 -15.00 -10.36
CA LYS A 194 11.37 -14.31 -11.21
C LYS A 194 11.90 -15.25 -12.28
N ILE A 195 12.05 -14.75 -13.51
CA ILE A 195 12.71 -15.49 -14.58
C ILE A 195 14.22 -15.54 -14.29
N LYS A 196 14.79 -16.75 -14.30
CA LYS A 196 16.24 -16.96 -14.22
C LYS A 196 16.85 -16.79 -15.60
N TYR A 197 17.04 -15.55 -16.01
CA TYR A 197 17.72 -15.22 -17.25
C TYR A 197 19.21 -14.97 -16.98
N LYS A 198 20.05 -15.98 -17.25
CA LYS A 198 21.51 -15.91 -17.12
C LYS A 198 22.18 -15.92 -18.49
N GLU A 199 23.48 -15.65 -18.52
CA GLU A 199 24.31 -15.72 -19.73
C GLU A 199 24.16 -17.07 -20.46
N GLU A 200 24.11 -18.18 -19.73
CA GLU A 200 23.84 -19.52 -20.29
C GLU A 200 22.51 -19.57 -21.08
N THR A 201 21.42 -19.03 -20.50
CA THR A 201 20.11 -18.98 -21.16
C THR A 201 20.13 -18.07 -22.38
N GLN A 202 20.83 -16.94 -22.28
CA GLN A 202 21.00 -16.00 -23.39
C GLN A 202 21.77 -16.64 -24.56
N ASN A 203 22.84 -17.39 -24.27
CA ASN A 203 23.62 -18.08 -25.30
C ASN A 203 22.78 -19.12 -26.03
N VAL A 204 22.05 -19.97 -25.30
CA VAL A 204 21.16 -20.98 -25.92
C VAL A 204 20.05 -20.31 -26.74
N LEU A 205 19.55 -19.14 -26.30
CA LEU A 205 18.58 -18.38 -27.07
C LEU A 205 19.18 -17.85 -28.37
N TYR A 206 20.42 -17.33 -28.36
CA TYR A 206 21.10 -16.87 -29.56
C TYR A 206 21.45 -17.99 -30.53
N ASP A 207 21.69 -19.21 -30.04
CA ASP A 207 21.81 -20.40 -30.91
C ASP A 207 20.52 -20.69 -31.70
N CYS A 208 19.38 -20.20 -31.22
CA CYS A 208 18.09 -20.29 -31.91
C CYS A 208 17.82 -19.11 -32.86
N TRP A 209 18.73 -18.15 -33.00
CA TRP A 209 18.53 -16.95 -33.81
C TRP A 209 18.50 -17.25 -35.29
N ILE A 210 17.41 -16.88 -35.96
CA ILE A 210 17.26 -17.07 -37.42
C ILE A 210 17.77 -15.84 -38.15
N TYR A 211 18.68 -16.05 -39.07
CA TYR A 211 19.21 -15.04 -39.96
C TYR A 211 18.55 -15.08 -41.35
N PRO A 212 18.46 -13.95 -42.06
CA PRO A 212 17.87 -13.90 -43.40
C PRO A 212 18.47 -14.92 -44.39
N GLU A 213 19.77 -15.19 -44.26
CA GLU A 213 20.55 -16.10 -45.09
C GLU A 213 20.40 -17.59 -44.71
N ASP A 214 19.75 -17.94 -43.61
CA ASP A 214 19.58 -19.34 -43.19
C ASP A 214 18.70 -20.12 -44.18
N SER A 215 19.13 -21.35 -44.52
CA SER A 215 18.33 -22.27 -45.35
C SER A 215 17.05 -22.73 -44.63
N PRO A 216 16.02 -23.19 -45.35
CA PRO A 216 14.79 -23.69 -44.73
C PRO A 216 15.02 -24.79 -43.69
N GLU A 217 16.00 -25.66 -43.90
CA GLU A 217 16.37 -26.75 -42.98
C GLU A 217 16.95 -26.19 -41.68
N VAL A 218 17.89 -25.25 -41.78
CA VAL A 218 18.51 -24.59 -40.62
C VAL A 218 17.47 -23.81 -39.82
N ARG A 219 16.56 -23.11 -40.50
CA ARG A 219 15.44 -22.40 -39.86
C ARG A 219 14.56 -23.36 -39.06
N ASN A 220 14.19 -24.50 -39.65
CA ASN A 220 13.39 -25.51 -38.96
C ASN A 220 14.10 -26.11 -37.74
N GLU A 221 15.42 -26.34 -37.83
CA GLU A 221 16.23 -26.80 -36.69
C GLU A 221 16.23 -25.78 -35.55
N LYS A 222 16.47 -24.50 -35.85
CA LYS A 222 16.46 -23.40 -34.87
C LYS A 222 15.08 -23.23 -34.21
N ILE A 223 14.00 -23.36 -34.97
CA ILE A 223 12.62 -23.36 -34.44
C ILE A 223 12.42 -24.53 -33.48
N LYS A 224 12.92 -25.73 -33.80
CA LYS A 224 12.82 -26.89 -32.93
C LYS A 224 13.62 -26.71 -31.64
N LYS A 225 14.87 -26.24 -31.73
CA LYS A 225 15.71 -25.91 -30.58
C LYS A 225 15.03 -24.90 -29.64
N PHE A 226 14.42 -23.86 -30.22
CA PHE A 226 13.64 -22.90 -29.43
C PHE A 226 12.43 -23.54 -28.73
N LYS A 227 11.72 -24.46 -29.39
CA LYS A 227 10.59 -25.17 -28.78
C LYS A 227 11.02 -26.01 -27.58
N GLU A 228 12.21 -26.60 -27.61
CA GLU A 228 12.79 -27.40 -26.53
C GLU A 228 13.45 -26.55 -25.42
N LEU A 229 13.66 -25.25 -25.66
CA LEU A 229 14.24 -24.32 -24.69
C LEU A 229 13.43 -24.29 -23.39
N ASN A 230 14.13 -24.53 -22.28
CA ASN A 230 13.61 -24.44 -20.93
C ASN A 230 14.24 -23.26 -20.21
N ILE A 231 13.41 -22.31 -19.75
CA ILE A 231 13.86 -21.12 -19.05
C ILE A 231 13.36 -21.21 -17.60
N PRO A 232 14.25 -21.46 -16.62
CA PRO A 232 13.82 -21.66 -15.25
C PRO A 232 13.24 -20.38 -14.64
N ILE A 233 12.36 -20.56 -13.66
CA ILE A 233 11.89 -19.49 -12.77
C ILE A 233 12.25 -19.83 -11.33
N GLU A 234 12.17 -18.85 -10.44
CA GLU A 234 12.28 -19.06 -9.01
C GLU A 234 11.21 -18.32 -8.25
N PHE A 235 10.72 -18.93 -7.17
CA PHE A 235 9.87 -18.25 -6.22
C PHE A 235 10.65 -17.17 -5.47
N VAL A 236 10.09 -15.97 -5.39
CA VAL A 236 10.70 -14.81 -4.72
C VAL A 236 10.06 -14.59 -3.37
N THR A 237 8.74 -14.39 -3.35
CA THR A 237 8.00 -14.07 -2.13
C THR A 237 6.50 -14.22 -2.32
N GLN A 238 5.77 -14.20 -1.21
CA GLN A 238 4.31 -14.20 -1.18
C GLN A 238 3.79 -12.98 -0.41
N THR A 239 2.72 -12.39 -0.92
CA THR A 239 1.94 -11.34 -0.25
C THR A 239 0.57 -11.86 0.11
N VAL A 240 0.05 -11.42 1.25
CA VAL A 240 -1.35 -11.62 1.66
C VAL A 240 -1.93 -10.24 1.94
N VAL A 241 -3.00 -9.89 1.25
CA VAL A 241 -3.67 -8.60 1.42
C VAL A 241 -5.17 -8.79 1.62
N TYR A 242 -5.76 -8.01 2.53
CA TYR A 242 -7.20 -7.98 2.74
C TYR A 242 -7.77 -6.77 2.02
N VAL A 243 -8.67 -7.01 1.08
CA VAL A 243 -9.25 -5.96 0.24
C VAL A 243 -10.74 -5.86 0.45
N THR A 244 -11.24 -4.63 0.34
CA THR A 244 -12.66 -4.31 0.46
C THR A 244 -12.96 -3.15 -0.47
N ALA A 245 -14.06 -3.27 -1.20
CA ALA A 245 -14.65 -2.24 -2.03
C ALA A 245 -16.14 -2.20 -1.70
N SER A 246 -16.53 -1.27 -0.83
CA SER A 246 -17.89 -1.18 -0.31
C SER A 246 -18.35 0.26 -0.13
N GLN A 247 -19.67 0.44 -0.09
CA GLN A 247 -20.34 1.72 0.12
C GLN A 247 -21.59 1.53 0.98
N PRO A 248 -21.97 2.55 1.78
CA PRO A 248 -23.27 2.59 2.43
C PRO A 248 -24.42 2.47 1.42
N THR A 249 -25.46 1.73 1.79
CA THR A 249 -26.66 1.56 0.98
C THR A 249 -27.48 2.86 0.93
N GLU A 250 -28.32 2.99 -0.10
CA GLU A 250 -29.02 4.23 -0.47
C GLU A 250 -30.04 4.70 0.59
N ASP A 251 -30.53 3.77 1.42
CA ASP A 251 -31.42 4.03 2.54
C ASP A 251 -30.73 4.72 3.72
N THR A 252 -29.40 4.64 3.80
CA THR A 252 -28.62 5.29 4.87
C THR A 252 -28.43 6.79 4.61
N GLN A 253 -28.25 7.57 5.68
CA GLN A 253 -27.97 9.01 5.55
C GLN A 253 -26.69 9.28 4.74
N LEU A 254 -25.61 8.51 4.96
CA LEU A 254 -24.37 8.63 4.20
C LEU A 254 -24.54 8.17 2.74
N GLY A 255 -25.33 7.12 2.49
CA GLY A 255 -25.61 6.62 1.15
C GLY A 255 -26.31 7.65 0.27
N LYS A 256 -27.20 8.46 0.83
CA LYS A 256 -27.90 9.55 0.12
C LYS A 256 -26.97 10.68 -0.33
N LEU A 257 -25.79 10.81 0.29
CA LEU A 257 -24.83 11.89 0.02
C LEU A 257 -23.72 11.48 -0.97
N ILE A 258 -23.64 10.20 -1.34
CA ILE A 258 -22.59 9.68 -2.22
C ILE A 258 -23.16 9.14 -3.52
N LYS A 259 -22.39 9.24 -4.60
CA LYS A 259 -22.73 8.58 -5.86
C LYS A 259 -22.69 7.07 -5.66
N GLN A 260 -23.84 6.44 -5.88
CA GLN A 260 -24.04 5.02 -5.73
C GLN A 260 -23.43 4.25 -6.89
N LYS A 261 -22.66 3.21 -6.57
CA LYS A 261 -22.11 2.25 -7.55
C LYS A 261 -22.93 0.97 -7.55
N THR A 262 -22.92 0.26 -8.68
CA THR A 262 -23.50 -1.09 -8.77
C THR A 262 -22.60 -2.11 -8.07
N GLU A 263 -23.14 -3.28 -7.70
CA GLU A 263 -22.31 -4.36 -7.14
C GLU A 263 -21.24 -4.83 -8.12
N GLU A 264 -21.52 -4.80 -9.42
CA GLU A 264 -20.54 -5.10 -10.46
C GLU A 264 -19.38 -4.11 -10.50
N GLN A 265 -19.66 -2.82 -10.36
CA GLN A 265 -18.62 -1.78 -10.29
C GLN A 265 -17.76 -1.95 -9.03
N LEU A 266 -18.41 -2.28 -7.90
CA LEU A 266 -17.69 -2.55 -6.66
C LEU A 266 -16.85 -3.83 -6.73
N LEU A 267 -17.29 -4.85 -7.47
CA LEU A 267 -16.49 -6.05 -7.72
C LEU A 267 -15.29 -5.74 -8.61
N GLU A 268 -15.47 -4.94 -9.67
CA GLU A 268 -14.36 -4.48 -10.51
C GLU A 268 -13.33 -3.69 -9.69
N GLU A 269 -13.78 -2.82 -8.78
CA GLU A 269 -12.91 -2.11 -7.84
C GLU A 269 -12.21 -3.04 -6.85
N LEU A 270 -12.89 -4.08 -6.36
CA LEU A 270 -12.27 -5.10 -5.50
C LEU A 270 -11.12 -5.80 -6.21
N VAL A 271 -11.34 -6.22 -7.46
CA VAL A 271 -10.34 -6.93 -8.27
C VAL A 271 -9.18 -6.01 -8.64
N GLN A 272 -9.44 -4.77 -9.04
CA GLN A 272 -8.36 -3.80 -9.25
C GLN A 272 -7.57 -3.55 -7.97
N LYS A 273 -8.25 -3.41 -6.83
CA LYS A 273 -7.62 -3.18 -5.52
C LYS A 273 -6.79 -4.38 -5.05
N GLY A 274 -7.23 -5.60 -5.35
CA GLY A 274 -6.45 -6.82 -5.10
C GLY A 274 -5.10 -6.78 -5.80
N TYR A 275 -5.10 -6.45 -7.08
CA TYR A 275 -3.87 -6.25 -7.86
C TYR A 275 -3.00 -5.10 -7.31
N ASP A 276 -3.59 -3.93 -7.11
CA ASP A 276 -2.87 -2.72 -6.67
C ASP A 276 -2.22 -2.90 -5.29
N GLU A 277 -2.94 -3.49 -4.31
CA GLU A 277 -2.42 -3.69 -2.96
C GLU A 277 -1.40 -4.84 -2.91
N SER A 278 -1.55 -5.90 -3.71
CA SER A 278 -0.50 -6.93 -3.84
C SER A 278 0.81 -6.33 -4.33
N LEU A 279 0.77 -5.47 -5.36
CA LEU A 279 1.96 -4.74 -5.82
C LEU A 279 2.52 -3.81 -4.76
N TYR A 280 1.65 -3.05 -4.07
CA TYR A 280 2.09 -2.15 -3.00
C TYR A 280 2.82 -2.90 -1.87
N TYR A 281 2.36 -4.10 -1.52
CA TYR A 281 3.03 -4.96 -0.53
C TYR A 281 4.37 -5.51 -1.04
N LEU A 282 4.48 -5.82 -2.33
CA LEU A 282 5.77 -6.18 -2.94
C LEU A 282 6.75 -5.00 -2.87
N GLU A 283 6.29 -3.79 -3.15
CA GLU A 283 7.10 -2.55 -3.01
C GLU A 283 7.51 -2.27 -1.57
N MET A 284 6.75 -2.75 -0.58
CA MET A 284 7.09 -2.62 0.83
C MET A 284 8.12 -3.66 1.29
N LYS A 285 8.10 -4.86 0.70
CA LYS A 285 8.87 -6.02 1.20
C LYS A 285 10.05 -6.44 0.34
N HIS A 286 10.07 -6.11 -0.95
CA HIS A 286 11.08 -6.58 -1.89
C HIS A 286 11.85 -5.42 -2.53
N GLU A 287 13.17 -5.39 -2.31
CA GLU A 287 14.06 -4.29 -2.71
C GLU A 287 14.02 -3.99 -4.22
N ASP A 288 13.84 -5.01 -5.08
CA ASP A 288 13.76 -4.80 -6.53
C ASP A 288 12.54 -3.97 -6.96
N PHE A 289 11.50 -3.88 -6.11
CA PHE A 289 10.28 -3.10 -6.38
C PHE A 289 10.35 -1.67 -5.78
N MET A 290 11.37 -1.40 -4.96
CA MET A 290 11.60 -0.10 -4.32
C MET A 290 12.36 0.85 -5.23
N VAL A 291 11.71 1.95 -5.59
CA VAL A 291 12.31 3.03 -6.38
C VAL A 291 13.47 3.67 -5.63
N LYS A 292 14.59 3.86 -6.32
CA LYS A 292 15.80 4.51 -5.80
C LYS A 292 16.16 5.69 -6.70
N THR A 293 16.46 6.82 -6.08
CA THR A 293 16.86 8.05 -6.78
C THR A 293 17.65 8.94 -5.82
N THR A 294 18.19 10.07 -6.28
CA THR A 294 18.86 11.03 -5.41
C THR A 294 18.03 12.30 -5.21
N ILE A 295 18.28 12.99 -4.10
CA ILE A 295 17.71 14.32 -3.88
C ILE A 295 18.35 15.29 -4.89
N HIS A 296 17.51 15.88 -5.74
CA HIS A 296 17.93 16.88 -6.73
C HIS A 296 18.05 18.28 -6.12
N GLN A 297 17.13 18.64 -5.22
CA GLN A 297 17.07 19.96 -4.56
C GLN A 297 16.42 19.81 -3.18
N VAL A 298 16.74 20.68 -2.21
CA VAL A 298 16.21 20.61 -0.83
C VAL A 298 15.30 21.78 -0.40
N ARG A 299 15.11 22.79 -1.25
CA ARG A 299 14.26 23.97 -0.97
C ARG A 299 13.41 24.36 -2.20
N PRO A 300 12.22 23.76 -2.40
CA PRO A 300 11.67 22.61 -1.67
C PRO A 300 12.39 21.30 -2.02
N ILE A 301 12.13 20.23 -1.28
CA ILE A 301 12.72 18.91 -1.56
C ILE A 301 12.15 18.38 -2.88
N ARG A 302 13.03 18.02 -3.82
CA ARG A 302 12.67 17.55 -5.16
C ARG A 302 13.56 16.38 -5.58
N ALA A 303 12.98 15.47 -6.37
CA ALA A 303 13.69 14.35 -6.98
C ALA A 303 13.15 14.07 -8.39
N LYS A 304 14.01 13.55 -9.27
CA LYS A 304 13.69 13.21 -10.68
C LYS A 304 12.95 11.87 -10.78
N ILE A 305 11.78 11.80 -10.13
CA ILE A 305 10.83 10.68 -10.19
C ILE A 305 9.40 11.21 -10.27
N GLY A 306 8.48 10.43 -10.84
CA GLY A 306 7.10 10.82 -11.08
C GLY A 306 6.19 9.63 -11.41
N LEU A 307 5.23 9.84 -12.32
CA LEU A 307 4.26 8.81 -12.73
C LEU A 307 4.94 7.57 -13.35
N LYS A 308 6.09 7.73 -14.01
CA LYS A 308 6.88 6.62 -14.59
C LYS A 308 7.36 5.62 -13.53
N GLU A 309 7.63 6.09 -12.31
CA GLU A 309 8.02 5.27 -11.17
C GLU A 309 6.83 4.90 -10.27
N GLY A 310 5.59 5.19 -10.71
CA GLY A 310 4.37 4.92 -9.94
C GLY A 310 4.22 5.78 -8.68
N LEU A 311 4.83 6.97 -8.66
CA LEU A 311 4.77 7.86 -7.50
C LEU A 311 3.32 8.30 -7.23
N LYS A 312 2.84 8.11 -6.00
CA LYS A 312 1.55 8.65 -5.52
C LYS A 312 1.79 9.55 -4.31
N CYS A 313 0.81 10.41 -4.02
CA CYS A 313 0.88 11.30 -2.85
C CYS A 313 1.08 10.47 -1.57
N ASP A 314 1.87 11.00 -0.64
CA ASP A 314 2.24 10.37 0.63
C ASP A 314 3.06 9.07 0.57
N HIS A 315 3.45 8.59 -0.63
CA HIS A 315 4.48 7.55 -0.75
C HIS A 315 5.73 7.97 0.03
N ARG A 316 6.23 7.05 0.86
CA ARG A 316 7.31 7.30 1.81
C ARG A 316 8.65 6.88 1.25
N TYR A 317 9.66 7.71 1.52
CA TYR A 317 11.05 7.45 1.16
C TYR A 317 11.96 7.71 2.35
N PHE A 318 12.96 6.86 2.51
CA PHE A 318 14.06 7.07 3.44
C PHE A 318 15.23 7.72 2.71
N ALA A 319 15.82 8.73 3.32
CA ALA A 319 16.99 9.44 2.80
C ALA A 319 18.26 8.94 3.51
N TYR A 320 19.26 8.58 2.72
CA TYR A 320 20.54 8.06 3.17
C TYR A 320 21.70 8.91 2.66
N GLU A 321 22.68 9.13 3.53
CA GLU A 321 23.99 9.67 3.18
C GLU A 321 24.98 8.52 3.09
N TYR A 322 25.71 8.42 1.98
CA TYR A 322 26.77 7.45 1.83
C TYR A 322 28.06 8.03 2.37
N VAL A 323 28.60 7.40 3.41
CA VAL A 323 29.83 7.82 4.07
C VAL A 323 30.89 6.75 3.84
N TYR A 324 32.06 7.16 3.36
CA TYR A 324 33.20 6.26 3.23
C TYR A 324 33.79 5.96 4.61
N ASN A 325 33.95 4.68 4.91
CA ASN A 325 34.54 4.19 6.14
C ASN A 325 35.96 3.69 5.83
N GLU A 326 36.96 4.46 6.25
CA GLU A 326 38.38 4.14 6.05
C GLU A 326 38.79 2.80 6.67
N LYS A 327 38.15 2.40 7.78
CA LYS A 327 38.50 1.16 8.50
C LYS A 327 38.05 -0.09 7.76
N THR A 328 36.90 -0.01 7.10
CA THR A 328 36.31 -1.14 6.36
C THR A 328 36.60 -1.04 4.85
N ASN A 329 37.24 0.05 4.41
CA ASN A 329 37.46 0.40 3.00
C ASN A 329 36.16 0.25 2.17
N SER A 330 35.04 0.69 2.74
CA SER A 330 33.71 0.51 2.16
C SER A 330 32.82 1.74 2.36
N VAL A 331 31.81 1.90 1.51
CA VAL A 331 30.86 3.01 1.60
C VAL A 331 29.57 2.53 2.25
N GLU A 332 29.21 3.14 3.37
CA GLU A 332 28.09 2.69 4.22
C GLU A 332 26.92 3.69 4.19
N PRO A 333 25.68 3.20 4.00
CA PRO A 333 24.49 4.06 4.00
C PRO A 333 24.11 4.45 5.43
N HIS A 334 24.09 5.76 5.70
CA HIS A 334 23.65 6.33 6.97
C HIS A 334 22.28 6.97 6.82
N PHE A 335 21.30 6.50 7.58
CA PHE A 335 19.97 7.10 7.60
C PHE A 335 20.01 8.56 8.06
N ARG A 336 19.32 9.45 7.31
CA ARG A 336 19.27 10.89 7.56
C ARG A 336 17.86 11.42 7.79
N GLY A 337 16.84 10.81 7.21
CA GLY A 337 15.46 11.22 7.48
C GLY A 337 14.42 10.54 6.62
N VAL A 338 13.17 10.93 6.84
CA VAL A 338 12.00 10.43 6.11
C VAL A 338 11.33 11.58 5.39
N ILE A 339 11.03 11.35 4.12
CA ILE A 339 10.23 12.24 3.30
C ILE A 339 9.01 11.51 2.74
N ARG A 340 8.00 12.29 2.36
CA ARG A 340 6.83 11.80 1.64
C ARG A 340 6.55 12.66 0.42
N ALA A 341 6.01 12.04 -0.63
CA ALA A 341 5.62 12.75 -1.84
C ALA A 341 4.43 13.68 -1.58
N THR A 342 4.44 14.88 -2.17
CA THR A 342 3.27 15.77 -2.17
C THR A 342 2.31 15.39 -3.31
N SER A 343 1.24 16.16 -3.51
CA SER A 343 0.38 16.06 -4.69
C SER A 343 1.00 16.65 -5.96
N LYS A 344 2.12 17.38 -5.85
CA LYS A 344 2.85 17.94 -7.00
C LYS A 344 3.78 16.87 -7.59
N ILE A 345 3.17 15.96 -8.35
CA ILE A 345 3.81 14.84 -9.03
C ILE A 345 3.82 15.14 -10.52
N VAL A 346 4.99 14.98 -11.14
CA VAL A 346 5.17 15.25 -12.57
C VAL A 346 4.85 14.00 -13.39
N ASP A 347 4.29 14.21 -14.59
CA ASP A 347 4.28 13.18 -15.61
C ASP A 347 5.64 13.15 -16.30
N ASN A 348 6.39 12.08 -16.07
CA ASN A 348 7.72 11.88 -16.60
C ASN A 348 7.79 10.58 -17.44
N ARG A 349 6.66 10.13 -18.01
CA ARG A 349 6.57 8.94 -18.86
C ARG A 349 7.15 9.21 -20.27
N GLN A 350 8.44 9.51 -20.31
CA GLN A 350 9.21 9.79 -21.52
C GLN A 350 10.66 9.31 -21.38
N VAL A 351 11.35 9.25 -22.53
CA VAL A 351 12.79 8.98 -22.60
C VAL A 351 13.56 10.16 -22.04
N ALA A 352 14.58 9.88 -21.23
CA ALA A 352 15.42 10.92 -20.62
C ALA A 352 16.26 11.66 -21.68
N LYS A 353 16.30 12.99 -21.58
CA LYS A 353 17.08 13.88 -22.47
C LYS A 353 18.02 14.80 -21.69
N GLY A 354 18.26 14.53 -20.41
CA GLY A 354 19.10 15.33 -19.52
C GLY A 354 18.33 16.33 -18.65
N ASP A 355 17.07 16.62 -18.99
CA ASP A 355 16.22 17.59 -18.28
C ASP A 355 14.84 17.02 -17.88
N MET A 356 14.85 15.87 -17.20
CA MET A 356 13.62 15.28 -16.66
C MET A 356 13.08 16.14 -15.50
N PRO A 357 11.75 16.38 -15.48
CA PRO A 357 11.14 17.19 -14.44
C PRO A 357 11.19 16.48 -13.08
N THR A 358 10.97 17.25 -12.01
CA THR A 358 11.06 16.75 -10.62
C THR A 358 9.73 16.81 -9.89
N SER A 359 9.39 15.76 -9.13
CA SER A 359 8.28 15.80 -8.17
C SER A 359 8.71 16.43 -6.85
N GLN A 360 7.76 17.02 -6.11
CA GLN A 360 8.02 17.68 -4.83
C GLN A 360 7.69 16.77 -3.63
N PHE A 361 8.55 16.81 -2.61
CA PHE A 361 8.45 16.08 -1.36
C PHE A 361 8.39 17.02 -0.16
N TYR A 362 7.97 16.48 0.98
CA TYR A 362 8.02 17.14 2.28
C TYR A 362 8.63 16.20 3.32
N GLN A 363 9.38 16.77 4.27
CA GLN A 363 10.05 16.00 5.29
C GLN A 363 9.13 15.76 6.49
N THR A 364 9.09 14.52 6.98
CA THR A 364 8.26 14.11 8.12
C THR A 364 9.07 13.66 9.32
N ALA A 365 10.35 13.33 9.15
CA ALA A 365 11.26 13.00 10.25
C ALA A 365 12.74 13.18 9.90
N GLY A 366 13.57 13.31 10.93
CA GLY A 366 15.02 13.15 10.86
C GLY A 366 15.81 14.46 10.86
N ARG A 367 17.01 14.41 10.28
CA ARG A 367 17.97 15.52 10.18
C ARG A 367 17.73 16.35 8.92
N ARG A 368 18.38 17.51 8.84
CA ARG A 368 18.36 18.31 7.61
C ARG A 368 18.96 17.50 6.46
N LEU A 369 18.23 17.42 5.35
CA LEU A 369 18.66 16.71 4.15
C LEU A 369 19.53 17.61 3.25
N ARG A 370 20.35 16.98 2.42
CA ARG A 370 21.21 17.63 1.43
C ARG A 370 20.98 17.01 0.05
N GLU A 371 21.35 17.76 -0.99
CA GLU A 371 21.38 17.26 -2.36
C GLU A 371 22.34 16.07 -2.48
N GLY A 372 22.03 15.15 -3.39
CA GLY A 372 22.81 13.94 -3.61
C GLY A 372 22.53 12.79 -2.63
N TYR A 373 21.81 13.02 -1.52
CA TYR A 373 21.37 11.91 -0.65
C TYR A 373 20.51 10.92 -1.42
N LEU A 374 20.72 9.62 -1.18
CA LEU A 374 19.95 8.55 -1.81
C LEU A 374 18.58 8.46 -1.14
N LEU A 375 17.53 8.55 -1.94
CA LEU A 375 16.17 8.21 -1.60
C LEU A 375 15.90 6.76 -1.96
N ARG A 376 15.40 5.99 -1.00
CA ARG A 376 14.85 4.65 -1.23
C ARG A 376 13.38 4.64 -0.84
N GLN A 377 12.51 4.17 -1.74
CA GLN A 377 11.09 3.97 -1.46
C GLN A 377 10.97 3.00 -0.29
N GLN A 378 10.18 3.39 0.70
CA GLN A 378 9.95 2.63 1.92
C GLN A 378 8.48 2.77 2.28
N ASN A 379 7.62 2.11 1.50
CA ASN A 379 6.17 2.13 1.72
C ASN A 379 5.81 1.72 3.16
N ASP A 380 4.65 2.17 3.61
CA ASP A 380 4.07 1.79 4.90
C ASP A 380 2.61 1.40 4.77
N LEU A 381 2.06 0.79 5.83
CA LEU A 381 0.63 0.51 5.91
C LEU A 381 -0.18 1.81 5.98
N GLY A 382 0.46 2.89 6.42
CA GLY A 382 -0.18 4.19 6.56
C GLY A 382 -1.14 4.21 7.75
N LEU A 383 -0.87 3.39 8.76
CA LEU A 383 -1.65 3.30 9.99
C LEU A 383 -0.87 3.91 11.15
N ASP A 384 -1.51 4.79 11.91
CA ASP A 384 -0.96 5.29 13.18
C ASP A 384 -1.81 4.75 14.33
N LEU A 385 -1.18 4.23 15.38
CA LEU A 385 -1.83 3.87 16.66
C LEU A 385 -1.39 4.88 17.73
N LEU A 386 -2.34 5.63 18.27
CA LEU A 386 -2.17 6.52 19.40
C LEU A 386 -2.76 5.86 20.65
N LEU A 387 -1.97 5.80 21.72
CA LEU A 387 -2.41 5.39 23.05
C LEU A 387 -2.04 6.48 24.04
N GLY A 388 -2.97 6.86 24.91
CA GLY A 388 -2.76 7.97 25.82
C GLY A 388 -3.83 8.10 26.89
N TYR A 389 -3.85 9.28 27.50
CA TYR A 389 -4.78 9.68 28.52
C TYR A 389 -5.36 11.05 28.18
N GLU A 390 -6.67 11.21 28.31
CA GLU A 390 -7.36 12.50 28.21
C GLU A 390 -7.66 13.02 29.63
N ALA A 391 -7.18 14.21 29.94
CA ALA A 391 -7.43 14.91 31.19
C ALA A 391 -8.52 15.97 30.96
N GLY A 392 -9.61 15.90 31.73
CA GLY A 392 -10.74 16.79 31.62
C GLY A 392 -12.03 16.14 32.10
N GLU A 393 -13.14 16.83 31.86
CA GLU A 393 -14.47 16.36 32.23
C GLU A 393 -14.91 15.15 31.40
N VAL A 394 -14.52 15.12 30.13
CA VAL A 394 -14.48 13.92 29.30
C VAL A 394 -13.01 13.50 29.21
N GLY A 395 -12.66 12.33 29.74
CA GLY A 395 -11.26 11.94 29.89
C GLY A 395 -11.03 10.45 30.04
N GLY A 396 -9.95 10.09 30.73
CA GLY A 396 -9.58 8.70 31.02
C GLY A 396 -8.62 8.10 30.00
N ALA A 397 -8.56 6.77 29.96
CA ALA A 397 -7.70 6.06 29.01
C ALA A 397 -8.24 6.24 27.59
N TYR A 398 -7.36 6.56 26.64
CA TYR A 398 -7.73 6.95 25.29
C TYR A 398 -6.88 6.23 24.24
N GLY A 399 -7.52 5.79 23.17
CA GLY A 399 -6.90 5.14 22.03
C GLY A 399 -7.47 5.65 20.72
N ARG A 400 -6.63 5.72 19.69
CA ARG A 400 -7.02 6.13 18.35
C ARG A 400 -6.20 5.45 17.28
N ILE A 401 -6.86 5.08 16.19
CA ILE A 401 -6.23 4.54 14.99
C ILE A 401 -6.49 5.51 13.84
N ASP A 402 -5.43 6.04 13.23
CA ASP A 402 -5.50 6.88 12.03
C ASP A 402 -5.08 6.08 10.78
N ALA A 403 -5.88 6.13 9.73
CA ALA A 403 -5.55 5.62 8.40
C ALA A 403 -5.24 6.79 7.45
N ARG A 404 -4.03 6.80 6.88
CA ARG A 404 -3.54 7.82 5.96
C ARG A 404 -4.14 7.64 4.56
N MET A 405 -4.78 8.70 4.07
CA MET A 405 -5.56 8.66 2.82
C MET A 405 -4.83 9.23 1.61
N GLY A 406 -3.64 9.81 1.78
CA GLY A 406 -2.94 10.55 0.73
C GLY A 406 -2.75 9.76 -0.58
N ARG A 407 -2.43 8.47 -0.50
CA ARG A 407 -2.25 7.61 -1.68
C ARG A 407 -3.51 7.36 -2.50
N TYR A 408 -4.68 7.50 -1.87
CA TYR A 408 -5.98 7.19 -2.46
C TYR A 408 -6.70 8.42 -2.98
N VAL A 409 -6.62 9.54 -2.26
CA VAL A 409 -7.38 10.76 -2.59
C VAL A 409 -6.50 11.92 -3.05
N GLY A 410 -5.17 11.74 -3.10
CA GLY A 410 -4.24 12.78 -3.56
C GLY A 410 -4.06 13.95 -2.59
N ILE A 411 -4.56 13.85 -1.36
CA ILE A 411 -4.46 14.90 -0.35
C ILE A 411 -3.40 14.53 0.68
N LYS A 412 -2.29 15.27 0.65
CA LYS A 412 -1.16 15.11 1.58
C LYS A 412 -1.61 15.10 3.04
N ALA A 413 -1.16 14.11 3.82
CA ALA A 413 -1.38 14.01 5.27
C ALA A 413 -2.85 14.19 5.69
N LEU A 414 -3.77 13.68 4.89
CA LEU A 414 -5.17 13.49 5.30
C LEU A 414 -5.31 12.12 5.95
N PHE A 415 -6.07 12.06 7.03
CA PHE A 415 -6.33 10.84 7.77
C PHE A 415 -7.82 10.69 8.03
N VAL A 416 -8.31 9.45 7.93
CA VAL A 416 -9.57 9.02 8.55
C VAL A 416 -9.19 8.32 9.85
N TYR A 417 -9.92 8.55 10.92
CA TYR A 417 -9.59 7.93 12.21
C TYR A 417 -10.81 7.34 12.89
N VAL A 418 -10.55 6.34 13.74
CA VAL A 418 -11.47 5.85 14.76
C VAL A 418 -10.82 6.03 16.12
N GLU A 419 -11.60 6.38 17.12
CA GLU A 419 -11.13 6.61 18.49
C GLU A 419 -12.06 5.98 19.51
N GLY A 420 -11.53 5.74 20.70
CA GLY A 420 -12.31 5.35 21.85
C GLY A 420 -11.58 5.60 23.15
N GLY A 421 -12.34 5.76 24.23
CA GLY A 421 -11.79 5.95 25.55
C GLY A 421 -12.78 5.60 26.64
N VAL A 422 -12.23 5.43 27.85
CA VAL A 422 -12.97 5.00 29.03
C VAL A 422 -12.59 5.81 30.25
N GLN A 423 -13.59 6.24 31.01
CA GLN A 423 -13.44 6.99 32.25
C GLN A 423 -14.38 6.44 33.31
N ALA A 424 -13.91 6.31 34.55
CA ALA A 424 -14.80 6.16 35.70
C ALA A 424 -14.83 7.51 36.45
N LYS A 425 -16.01 8.01 36.78
CA LYS A 425 -16.17 9.27 37.50
C LYS A 425 -17.45 9.26 38.34
N ASN A 426 -17.39 9.91 39.50
CA ASN A 426 -18.53 10.05 40.40
C ASN A 426 -19.39 11.23 39.97
N TYR A 427 -20.71 11.11 40.09
CA TYR A 427 -21.66 12.17 39.81
C TYR A 427 -22.76 12.23 40.86
N ASP A 428 -23.15 13.44 41.21
CA ASP A 428 -24.36 13.70 41.98
C ASP A 428 -25.51 13.94 40.99
N ILE A 429 -26.52 13.08 41.04
CA ILE A 429 -27.70 13.15 40.17
C ILE A 429 -28.93 13.23 41.07
N GLY A 430 -29.53 14.42 41.15
CA GLY A 430 -30.61 14.71 42.10
C GLY A 430 -30.08 14.72 43.54
N TYR A 431 -30.63 13.87 44.41
CA TYR A 431 -30.22 13.72 45.82
C TYR A 431 -29.32 12.51 46.07
N SER A 432 -28.91 11.81 45.01
CA SER A 432 -28.11 10.58 45.09
C SER A 432 -26.74 10.79 44.48
N THR A 433 -25.71 10.29 45.17
CA THR A 433 -24.34 10.22 44.66
C THR A 433 -24.11 8.86 44.02
N TYR A 434 -23.79 8.87 42.73
CA TYR A 434 -23.43 7.68 41.96
C TYR A 434 -21.90 7.60 41.86
N GLU A 435 -21.31 6.70 42.64
CA GLU A 435 -19.87 6.45 42.60
C GLU A 435 -19.50 5.50 41.46
N GLY A 436 -18.46 5.84 40.70
CA GLY A 436 -17.89 4.93 39.72
C GLY A 436 -18.70 4.76 38.44
N VAL A 437 -19.49 5.76 38.02
CA VAL A 437 -20.16 5.73 36.71
C VAL A 437 -19.11 5.56 35.62
N VAL A 438 -19.26 4.50 34.81
CA VAL A 438 -18.33 4.17 33.73
C VAL A 438 -18.81 4.79 32.43
N PHE A 439 -17.97 5.62 31.84
CA PHE A 439 -18.20 6.24 30.55
C PHE A 439 -17.33 5.60 29.50
N LEU A 440 -17.96 5.06 28.47
CA LEU A 440 -17.32 4.60 27.25
C LEU A 440 -17.67 5.57 26.13
N HIS A 441 -16.68 6.21 25.53
CA HIS A 441 -16.88 7.00 24.32
C HIS A 441 -16.13 6.39 23.15
N TYR A 442 -16.73 6.42 21.97
CA TYR A 442 -16.11 5.99 20.73
C TYR A 442 -16.60 6.85 19.57
N GLY A 443 -15.77 7.03 18.56
CA GLY A 443 -16.07 7.94 17.47
C GLY A 443 -15.19 7.73 16.26
N ALA A 444 -15.51 8.46 15.20
CA ALA A 444 -14.73 8.47 13.97
C ALA A 444 -14.70 9.87 13.37
N GLY A 445 -13.66 10.17 12.60
CA GLY A 445 -13.52 11.50 12.03
C GLY A 445 -12.41 11.64 11.01
N LEU A 446 -12.11 12.89 10.71
CA LEU A 446 -11.05 13.30 9.79
C LEU A 446 -10.00 14.12 10.52
N ALA A 447 -8.74 13.93 10.12
CA ALA A 447 -7.63 14.72 10.60
C ALA A 447 -6.72 15.16 9.48
N LYS A 448 -6.07 16.31 9.68
CA LYS A 448 -5.16 16.90 8.69
C LYS A 448 -3.83 17.22 9.34
N GLY A 449 -2.75 16.60 8.87
CA GLY A 449 -1.39 16.87 9.33
C GLY A 449 -0.74 18.06 8.62
N PHE A 450 -0.16 18.96 9.41
CA PHE A 450 0.66 20.08 8.97
C PHE A 450 2.04 19.98 9.61
N MET A 451 3.07 19.75 8.79
CA MET A 451 4.46 19.71 9.27
C MET A 451 4.93 21.14 9.56
N LEU A 452 4.97 21.53 10.84
CA LEU A 452 5.49 22.82 11.30
C LEU A 452 7.01 22.84 11.19
N THR A 453 7.64 21.73 11.54
CA THR A 453 9.07 21.46 11.32
C THR A 453 9.25 20.03 10.82
N ARG A 454 10.49 19.64 10.51
CA ARG A 454 10.81 18.26 10.11
C ARG A 454 10.55 17.21 11.19
N ASN A 455 10.32 17.62 12.45
CA ASN A 455 10.06 16.71 13.57
C ASN A 455 8.84 17.10 14.42
N LEU A 456 8.05 18.09 13.98
CA LEU A 456 6.87 18.57 14.69
C LEU A 456 5.70 18.69 13.71
N GLU A 457 4.63 17.95 13.97
CA GLU A 457 3.38 17.95 13.20
C GLU A 457 2.26 18.55 14.05
N LEU A 458 1.51 19.51 13.50
CA LEU A 458 0.21 19.95 14.02
C LEU A 458 -0.88 19.19 13.26
N ARG A 459 -1.81 18.57 14.00
CA ARG A 459 -2.88 17.73 13.46
C ARG A 459 -4.24 18.18 14.01
N PRO A 460 -4.88 19.21 13.43
CA PRO A 460 -6.29 19.47 13.63
C PRO A 460 -7.14 18.27 13.20
N TYR A 461 -8.25 18.07 13.90
CA TYR A 461 -9.20 17.00 13.64
C TYR A 461 -10.63 17.41 14.00
N ILE A 462 -11.57 16.72 13.38
CA ILE A 462 -13.01 16.81 13.67
C ILE A 462 -13.62 15.41 13.53
N GLY A 463 -14.53 15.06 14.41
CA GLY A 463 -15.19 13.75 14.42
C GLY A 463 -16.54 13.79 15.10
N LEU A 464 -17.30 12.72 14.86
CA LEU A 464 -18.58 12.44 15.50
C LEU A 464 -18.44 11.12 16.26
N GLY A 465 -19.11 11.02 17.39
CA GLY A 465 -19.10 9.81 18.19
C GLY A 465 -20.32 9.69 19.09
N GLN A 466 -20.28 8.64 19.90
CA GLN A 466 -21.28 8.36 20.90
C GLN A 466 -20.59 8.12 22.24
N GLU A 467 -21.17 8.66 23.31
CA GLU A 467 -20.79 8.33 24.68
C GLU A 467 -21.89 7.49 25.32
N GLN A 468 -21.48 6.54 26.16
CA GLN A 468 -22.35 5.66 26.91
C GLN A 468 -21.94 5.70 28.39
N ALA A 469 -22.88 6.04 29.27
CA ALA A 469 -22.72 6.00 30.71
C ALA A 469 -23.40 4.75 31.27
N SER A 470 -22.68 3.98 32.08
CA SER A 470 -23.16 2.74 32.68
C SER A 470 -22.88 2.74 34.18
N HIS A 471 -23.86 2.29 34.96
CA HIS A 471 -23.77 2.14 36.41
C HIS A 471 -24.70 1.01 36.86
N SER A 472 -24.44 0.37 38.01
CA SER A 472 -25.25 -0.76 38.50
C SER A 472 -26.68 -0.36 38.84
N ASP A 473 -26.86 0.89 39.27
CA ASP A 473 -28.12 1.40 39.81
C ASP A 473 -28.94 2.16 38.75
N PHE A 474 -28.63 1.96 37.46
CA PHE A 474 -29.44 2.50 36.37
C PHE A 474 -30.51 1.48 35.97
N ASP A 475 -31.77 1.78 36.30
CA ASP A 475 -32.92 0.88 36.14
C ASP A 475 -33.20 0.52 34.66
N ASP A 476 -33.01 1.47 33.74
CA ASP A 476 -33.32 1.32 32.30
C ASP A 476 -32.08 1.08 31.42
N GLY A 477 -31.00 0.60 32.04
CA GLY A 477 -29.73 0.30 31.36
C GLY A 477 -28.85 1.53 31.14
N SER A 478 -27.95 1.44 30.17
CA SER A 478 -26.93 2.47 29.93
C SER A 478 -27.50 3.67 29.19
N LEU A 479 -27.14 4.88 29.62
CA LEU A 479 -27.50 6.12 28.95
C LEU A 479 -26.53 6.42 27.82
N LYS A 480 -27.02 6.92 26.69
CA LYS A 480 -26.25 7.17 25.47
C LYS A 480 -26.50 8.58 24.96
N VAL A 481 -25.50 9.19 24.33
CA VAL A 481 -25.63 10.50 23.67
C VAL A 481 -24.64 10.62 22.52
N LEU A 482 -25.00 11.37 21.48
CA LEU A 482 -24.08 11.71 20.39
C LEU A 482 -23.23 12.91 20.76
N TYR A 483 -21.99 12.97 20.24
CA TYR A 483 -21.14 14.15 20.38
C TYR A 483 -20.43 14.51 19.08
N LEU A 484 -20.13 15.81 18.95
CA LEU A 484 -19.15 16.36 18.04
C LEU A 484 -17.85 16.62 18.82
N LYS A 485 -16.73 16.15 18.28
CA LYS A 485 -15.39 16.41 18.82
C LYS A 485 -14.56 17.18 17.81
N ALA A 486 -14.00 18.32 18.21
CA ALA A 486 -13.07 19.09 17.40
C ALA A 486 -11.84 19.47 18.21
N GLY A 487 -10.66 19.42 17.61
CA GLY A 487 -9.43 19.67 18.35
C GLY A 487 -8.18 19.71 17.49
N ALA A 488 -7.04 19.77 18.16
CA ALA A 488 -5.73 19.69 17.51
C ALA A 488 -4.71 18.99 18.39
N ASN A 489 -3.88 18.16 17.76
CA ASN A 489 -2.75 17.48 18.39
C ASN A 489 -1.43 18.01 17.85
N LEU A 490 -0.45 18.22 18.72
CA LEU A 490 0.96 18.40 18.37
C LEU A 490 1.67 17.06 18.56
N ALA A 491 2.43 16.65 17.56
CA ALA A 491 3.18 15.40 17.57
C ALA A 491 4.67 15.65 17.33
N LEU A 492 5.50 15.25 18.28
CA LEU A 492 6.95 15.40 18.27
C LEU A 492 7.62 14.04 18.01
N ASN A 493 8.46 13.96 16.98
CA ASN A 493 9.22 12.73 16.69
C ASN A 493 10.26 12.41 17.77
N LEU A 494 10.16 11.23 18.38
CA LEU A 494 11.26 10.59 19.10
C LEU A 494 12.12 9.76 18.16
N LYS A 495 11.44 9.02 17.27
CA LYS A 495 12.01 8.29 16.12
C LYS A 495 11.13 8.57 14.91
N HIS A 496 11.52 8.05 13.75
CA HIS A 496 10.73 8.23 12.54
C HIS A 496 9.37 7.51 12.56
N ASN A 497 9.17 6.55 13.47
CA ASN A 497 7.96 5.75 13.64
C ASN A 497 7.34 5.85 15.04
N ILE A 498 7.89 6.69 15.93
CA ILE A 498 7.42 6.88 17.31
C ILE A 498 7.38 8.38 17.61
N GLN A 499 6.22 8.87 18.04
CA GLN A 499 6.00 10.27 18.38
C GLN A 499 5.43 10.39 19.80
N LEU A 500 5.84 11.44 20.52
CA LEU A 500 5.09 11.96 21.67
C LEU A 500 3.98 12.86 21.14
N MET A 501 2.78 12.73 21.69
CA MET A 501 1.62 13.51 21.28
C MET A 501 1.02 14.23 22.47
N GLY A 502 0.73 15.52 22.29
CA GLY A 502 -0.03 16.34 23.22
C GLY A 502 -1.08 17.12 22.45
N GLY A 503 -2.29 17.29 22.96
CA GLY A 503 -3.35 17.97 22.22
C GLY A 503 -4.50 18.42 23.09
N ILE A 504 -5.42 19.14 22.47
CA ILE A 504 -6.67 19.58 23.09
C ILE A 504 -7.82 19.18 22.16
N GLY A 505 -8.86 18.58 22.72
CA GLY A 505 -10.12 18.26 22.04
C GLY A 505 -11.29 18.85 22.81
N SER A 506 -12.30 19.36 22.12
CA SER A 506 -13.53 19.85 22.73
C SER A 506 -14.70 18.96 22.35
N TYR A 507 -15.43 18.49 23.36
CA TYR A 507 -16.63 17.67 23.23
C TYR A 507 -17.89 18.52 23.35
N SER A 508 -18.75 18.43 22.34
CA SER A 508 -20.08 19.05 22.32
C SER A 508 -21.13 17.96 22.15
N PHE A 509 -21.92 17.70 23.20
CA PHE A 509 -22.98 16.71 23.18
C PHE A 509 -24.21 17.23 22.44
N ILE A 510 -24.86 16.36 21.67
CA ILE A 510 -25.95 16.68 20.75
C ILE A 510 -27.18 15.88 21.17
N GLY A 511 -28.25 16.60 21.47
CA GLY A 511 -29.53 15.99 21.88
C GLY A 511 -29.57 15.62 23.36
N ASN A 512 -30.65 14.93 23.72
CA ASN A 512 -30.89 14.43 25.06
C ASN A 512 -30.16 13.09 25.28
N ALA A 513 -30.06 12.68 26.53
CA ALA A 513 -29.68 11.32 26.89
C ALA A 513 -30.75 10.34 26.40
N GLU A 514 -30.33 9.24 25.78
CA GLU A 514 -31.19 8.13 25.36
C GLU A 514 -30.91 6.89 26.21
N ASP A 515 -31.94 6.12 26.56
CA ASP A 515 -31.83 4.81 27.20
C ASP A 515 -32.40 3.71 26.28
N ASP A 516 -32.66 2.51 26.82
CA ASP A 516 -33.24 1.41 26.03
C ASP A 516 -34.74 1.64 25.67
N ASN A 517 -35.41 2.61 26.29
CA ASN A 517 -36.79 3.03 26.04
C ASN A 517 -36.89 4.25 25.11
N GLY A 518 -35.79 4.94 24.83
CA GLY A 518 -35.69 6.04 23.86
C GLY A 518 -35.16 7.34 24.46
N ASP A 519 -35.61 8.48 23.91
CA ASP A 519 -35.25 9.81 24.43
C ASP A 519 -35.79 9.99 25.86
N THR A 520 -34.90 10.26 26.81
CA THR A 520 -35.26 10.45 28.22
C THR A 520 -35.78 11.87 28.53
N GLY A 521 -35.66 12.80 27.57
CA GLY A 521 -35.96 14.22 27.77
C GLY A 521 -34.91 14.99 28.59
N LEU A 522 -33.87 14.31 29.08
CA LEU A 522 -32.84 14.89 29.94
C LEU A 522 -31.64 15.32 29.12
N VAL A 523 -31.20 16.57 29.28
CA VAL A 523 -29.98 17.05 28.62
C VAL A 523 -28.76 16.38 29.27
N TRP A 524 -27.81 15.92 28.47
CA TRP A 524 -26.66 15.16 28.95
C TRP A 524 -25.84 15.88 30.03
N ASP A 525 -25.65 17.19 29.87
CA ASP A 525 -24.86 18.01 30.79
C ASP A 525 -25.61 18.43 32.05
N GLU A 526 -26.95 18.35 32.06
CA GLU A 526 -27.76 18.49 33.27
C GLU A 526 -27.65 17.24 34.15
N LYS A 527 -27.66 16.06 33.52
CA LYS A 527 -27.53 14.78 34.22
C LYS A 527 -26.10 14.53 34.69
N PHE A 528 -25.13 14.79 33.83
CA PHE A 528 -23.70 14.65 34.15
C PHE A 528 -23.07 16.05 34.15
N THR A 529 -23.25 16.75 35.27
CA THR A 529 -22.81 18.14 35.43
C THR A 529 -21.36 18.33 35.00
N ASN A 530 -21.11 19.32 34.13
CA ASN A 530 -19.81 19.66 33.55
C ASN A 530 -19.20 18.64 32.58
N ARG A 531 -19.85 17.51 32.28
CA ARG A 531 -19.37 16.53 31.31
C ARG A 531 -19.52 17.03 29.86
N LYS A 532 -18.72 18.03 29.49
CA LYS A 532 -18.61 18.65 28.16
C LYS A 532 -17.33 19.49 28.08
N GLY A 533 -17.05 20.03 26.91
CA GLY A 533 -15.98 21.02 26.75
C GLY A 533 -14.61 20.40 26.54
N ALA A 534 -13.57 21.11 26.96
CA ALA A 534 -12.19 20.80 26.60
C ALA A 534 -11.59 19.65 27.43
N ALA A 535 -10.85 18.79 26.74
CA ALA A 535 -10.02 17.73 27.29
C ALA A 535 -8.60 17.85 26.71
N THR A 536 -7.60 17.68 27.55
CA THR A 536 -6.19 17.69 27.14
C THR A 536 -5.70 16.26 27.00
N MET A 537 -5.21 15.89 25.83
CA MET A 537 -4.71 14.54 25.53
C MET A 537 -3.18 14.51 25.62
N PHE A 538 -2.63 13.49 26.26
CA PHE A 538 -1.21 13.15 26.22
C PHE A 538 -1.03 11.68 25.89
N GLY A 539 -0.11 11.34 24.98
CA GLY A 539 0.08 9.96 24.58
C GLY A 539 1.32 9.69 23.73
N ILE A 540 1.46 8.43 23.34
CA ILE A 540 2.50 7.94 22.44
C ILE A 540 1.83 7.42 21.17
N LYS A 541 2.36 7.82 20.02
CA LYS A 541 1.88 7.38 18.71
C LYS A 541 2.92 6.53 18.00
N PHE A 542 2.50 5.37 17.53
CA PHE A 542 3.29 4.43 16.72
C PHE A 542 2.80 4.47 15.27
N MET A 543 3.71 4.46 14.30
CA MET A 543 3.38 4.53 12.86
C MET A 543 3.88 3.28 12.14
N PHE A 544 3.01 2.64 11.35
CA PHE A 544 3.23 1.34 10.70
C PHE A 544 3.19 1.43 9.17
#